data_AF-G0A8M5-F1
#
_entry.id   AF-G0A8M5-F1
#
_cell.length_a   1.000
_cell.length_b   1.000
_cell.length_c   1.000
_cell.angle_alpha   90.00
_cell.angle_beta   90.00
_cell.angle_gamma   90.00
#
_symmetry.space_group_name_H-M   'P 1'
#
loop_
_entity.id
_entity.type
_entity.pdbx_description
1 polymer ?
#
loop_
_entity_poly.entity_id
_entity_poly.type
_entity_poly.pdbx_seq_one_letter_code
_entity_poly.pdbx_strand_id
1 'polypeptide(L)'
;MRLNHCCECFAVERIAMAMAVALVLMVAASLLFHFLSPWWATPLASNWRQMDDTLTITLVITAIFFVVINLFIVYTLLRFRHREGWRAAYQPDNKKLERWLIVATSIAIMGLLAPGLFVYAAYVTVPANALDVEVVGQQWQWKFRYPGPGGKLGRSSIDLVSAANPFGLDPRDPAGQDNILVNNNELHLQINQPVRMLLRSQDVLHDFYAPPFRARMNMVPGMVTSFWFTPNKLGRYEVLCAQLCGVGHSGMRGYVVVEDAASFQKWLKAQPTFAQTMAPPAPAPAPQVGAATGGAAAAVTGDALVAQGKALAESKACVACHTVDGSPRVGPTWKGLFGKTETMENGSTAKVDETYLKDFIRNPQARVVKGFAPMMPKIDMSDAELEALVAYIKSYGATAPSQQAQQSAPSRAPSR
;
A
#
# COMPACT_ATOMS: atom_id res chain seq x y z
N MET A 1 -50.64 -6.53 -48.49
CA MET A 1 -49.73 -5.53 -47.89
C MET A 1 -50.14 -5.02 -46.50
N ARG A 2 -51.39 -5.15 -46.02
CA ARG A 2 -51.79 -4.66 -44.68
C ARG A 2 -51.43 -5.56 -43.47
N LEU A 3 -51.09 -6.84 -43.66
CA LEU A 3 -50.73 -7.71 -42.52
C LEU A 3 -49.32 -7.47 -41.96
N ASN A 4 -48.34 -7.04 -42.78
CA ASN A 4 -46.96 -6.85 -42.31
C ASN A 4 -46.80 -5.61 -41.42
N HIS A 5 -47.61 -4.55 -41.63
CA HIS A 5 -47.61 -3.34 -40.79
C HIS A 5 -48.08 -3.61 -39.34
N CYS A 6 -48.95 -4.61 -39.14
CA CYS A 6 -49.46 -4.96 -37.82
C CYS A 6 -48.41 -5.66 -36.95
N CYS A 7 -47.59 -6.54 -37.53
CA CYS A 7 -46.50 -7.23 -36.82
C CYS A 7 -45.38 -6.27 -36.39
N GLU A 8 -45.00 -5.33 -37.26
CA GLU A 8 -43.94 -4.35 -36.96
C GLU A 8 -44.37 -3.36 -35.86
N CYS A 9 -45.63 -2.90 -35.87
CA CYS A 9 -46.17 -2.03 -34.81
C CYS A 9 -46.22 -2.75 -33.45
N PHE A 10 -46.66 -4.01 -33.42
CA PHE A 10 -46.67 -4.83 -32.20
C PHE A 10 -45.25 -5.10 -31.67
N ALA A 11 -44.28 -5.29 -32.56
CA ALA A 11 -42.87 -5.49 -32.16
C ALA A 11 -42.29 -4.21 -31.54
N VAL A 12 -42.54 -3.04 -32.13
CA VAL A 12 -42.06 -1.74 -31.62
C VAL A 12 -42.67 -1.41 -30.26
N GLU A 13 -43.96 -1.68 -30.06
CA GLU A 13 -44.64 -1.45 -28.79
C GLU A 13 -44.12 -2.38 -27.68
N ARG A 14 -43.84 -3.65 -28.01
CA ARG A 14 -43.19 -4.60 -27.10
C ARG A 14 -41.78 -4.19 -26.73
N ILE A 15 -41.01 -3.67 -27.68
CA ILE A 15 -39.64 -3.18 -27.45
C ILE A 15 -39.66 -1.97 -26.50
N ALA A 16 -40.52 -0.98 -26.74
CA ALA A 16 -40.63 0.20 -25.88
C ALA A 16 -41.03 -0.17 -24.45
N MET A 17 -41.97 -1.11 -24.28
CA MET A 17 -42.37 -1.63 -22.98
C MET A 17 -41.23 -2.40 -22.28
N ALA A 18 -40.53 -3.27 -23.02
CA ALA A 18 -39.39 -4.01 -22.49
C ALA A 18 -38.26 -3.07 -22.03
N MET A 19 -37.96 -2.03 -22.80
CA MET A 19 -36.99 -0.99 -22.43
C MET A 19 -37.43 -0.21 -21.19
N ALA A 20 -38.69 0.21 -21.12
CA ALA A 20 -39.23 0.90 -19.95
C ALA A 20 -39.11 0.05 -18.68
N VAL A 21 -39.49 -1.23 -18.74
CA VAL A 21 -39.35 -2.17 -17.64
C VAL A 21 -37.88 -2.36 -17.26
N ALA A 22 -37.00 -2.56 -18.24
CA ALA A 22 -35.57 -2.72 -17.99
C ALA A 22 -34.95 -1.50 -17.28
N LEU A 23 -35.33 -0.28 -17.68
CA LEU A 23 -34.87 0.96 -17.02
C LEU A 23 -35.39 1.07 -15.59
N VAL A 24 -36.68 0.78 -15.34
CA VAL A 24 -37.24 0.79 -13.97
C VAL A 24 -36.53 -0.25 -13.09
N LEU A 25 -36.32 -1.45 -13.60
CA LEU A 25 -35.60 -2.51 -12.88
C LEU A 25 -34.15 -2.10 -12.60
N MET A 26 -33.48 -1.47 -13.56
CA MET A 26 -32.10 -0.98 -13.38
C MET A 26 -32.02 0.11 -12.31
N VAL A 27 -32.95 1.07 -12.30
CA VAL A 27 -33.02 2.09 -11.24
C VAL A 27 -33.29 1.44 -9.88
N ALA A 28 -34.30 0.57 -9.78
CA ALA A 28 -34.64 -0.11 -8.54
C ALA A 28 -33.47 -0.98 -8.03
N ALA A 29 -32.84 -1.76 -8.89
CA ALA A 29 -31.68 -2.59 -8.56
C ALA A 29 -30.49 -1.74 -8.10
N SER A 30 -30.23 -0.60 -8.73
CA SER A 30 -29.14 0.31 -8.35
C SER A 30 -29.38 0.92 -6.97
N LEU A 31 -30.61 1.34 -6.67
CA LEU A 31 -30.99 1.86 -5.36
C LEU A 31 -30.94 0.77 -4.27
N LEU A 32 -31.49 -0.42 -4.56
CA LEU A 32 -31.44 -1.57 -3.66
C LEU A 32 -29.98 -1.96 -3.38
N PHE A 33 -29.14 -2.06 -4.42
CA PHE A 33 -27.72 -2.32 -4.26
C PHE A 33 -27.06 -1.26 -3.38
N HIS A 34 -27.36 0.02 -3.59
CA HIS A 34 -26.78 1.09 -2.77
C HIS A 34 -27.09 0.94 -1.27
N PHE A 35 -28.35 0.67 -0.92
CA PHE A 35 -28.78 0.57 0.48
C PHE A 35 -28.48 -0.79 1.13
N LEU A 36 -28.37 -1.86 0.35
CA LEU A 36 -28.15 -3.21 0.87
C LEU A 36 -26.67 -3.65 0.84
N SER A 37 -25.83 -3.00 0.02
CA SER A 37 -24.43 -3.38 -0.13
C SER A 37 -23.52 -2.54 0.78
N PRO A 38 -22.55 -3.16 1.49
CA PRO A 38 -21.58 -2.47 2.34
C PRO A 38 -20.40 -1.90 1.53
N TRP A 39 -20.66 -1.28 0.37
CA TRP A 39 -19.63 -0.77 -0.54
C TRP A 39 -19.01 0.58 -0.12
N TRP A 40 -19.36 1.08 1.06
CA TRP A 40 -18.99 2.40 1.55
C TRP A 40 -17.50 2.54 1.84
N ALA A 41 -17.06 3.79 1.99
CA ALA A 41 -15.68 4.11 2.32
C ALA A 41 -15.24 3.47 3.64
N THR A 42 -13.94 3.17 3.75
CA THR A 42 -13.35 2.68 5.00
C THR A 42 -13.63 3.67 6.14
N PRO A 43 -13.78 3.21 7.40
CA PRO A 43 -14.02 4.12 8.52
C PRO A 43 -12.96 5.23 8.58
N LEU A 44 -13.42 6.48 8.68
CA LEU A 44 -12.54 7.65 8.75
C LEU A 44 -11.66 7.61 10.02
N ALA A 45 -10.39 7.94 9.85
CA ALA A 45 -9.39 8.01 10.93
C ALA A 45 -8.56 9.30 10.90
N SER A 46 -9.06 10.35 10.22
CA SER A 46 -8.42 11.67 10.13
C SER A 46 -9.42 12.83 10.22
N ASN A 47 -8.92 14.06 10.19
CA ASN A 47 -9.70 15.31 10.15
C ASN A 47 -10.56 15.50 8.88
N TRP A 48 -10.44 14.64 7.88
CA TRP A 48 -11.01 14.85 6.54
C TRP A 48 -12.49 14.45 6.39
N ARG A 49 -13.30 14.66 7.44
CA ARG A 49 -14.75 14.40 7.39
C ARG A 49 -15.44 15.17 6.26
N GLN A 50 -15.00 16.39 5.99
CA GLN A 50 -15.56 17.21 4.91
C GLN A 50 -15.41 16.56 3.51
N MET A 51 -14.41 15.70 3.30
CA MET A 51 -14.27 14.94 2.05
C MET A 51 -15.37 13.88 1.92
N ASP A 52 -15.64 13.15 3.00
CA ASP A 52 -16.72 12.16 3.05
C ASP A 52 -18.10 12.83 2.91
N ASP A 53 -18.30 14.00 3.53
CA ASP A 53 -19.52 14.80 3.37
C ASP A 53 -19.70 15.28 1.91
N THR A 54 -18.63 15.76 1.26
CA THR A 54 -18.66 16.20 -0.15
C THR A 54 -18.94 15.04 -1.11
N LEU A 55 -18.36 13.87 -0.84
CA LEU A 55 -18.66 12.64 -1.59
C LEU A 55 -20.14 12.26 -1.43
N THR A 56 -20.67 12.38 -0.22
CA THR A 56 -22.09 12.09 0.08
C THR A 56 -23.02 13.06 -0.64
N ILE A 57 -22.73 14.36 -0.62
CA ILE A 57 -23.49 15.38 -1.38
C ILE A 57 -23.49 15.04 -2.87
N THR A 58 -22.32 14.71 -3.42
CA THR A 58 -22.16 14.30 -4.83
C THR A 58 -23.03 13.10 -5.14
N LEU A 59 -22.97 12.07 -4.30
CA LEU A 59 -23.73 10.84 -4.49
C LEU A 59 -25.25 11.09 -4.44
N VAL A 60 -25.74 11.88 -3.48
CA VAL A 60 -27.17 12.20 -3.34
C VAL A 60 -27.67 13.01 -4.53
N ILE A 61 -26.95 14.08 -4.93
CA ILE A 61 -27.36 14.91 -6.07
C ILE A 61 -27.38 14.07 -7.35
N THR A 62 -26.30 13.34 -7.64
CA THR A 62 -26.22 12.50 -8.84
C THR A 62 -27.26 11.37 -8.83
N ALA A 63 -27.57 10.79 -7.66
CA ALA A 63 -28.63 9.80 -7.53
C ALA A 63 -30.02 10.39 -7.82
N ILE A 64 -30.32 11.61 -7.36
CA ILE A 64 -31.58 12.30 -7.69
C ILE A 64 -31.69 12.48 -9.21
N PHE A 65 -30.65 13.01 -9.85
CA PHE A 65 -30.64 13.17 -11.32
C PHE A 65 -30.75 11.84 -12.04
N PHE A 66 -30.04 10.80 -11.59
CA PHE A 66 -30.14 9.45 -12.13
C PHE A 66 -31.58 8.94 -12.09
N VAL A 67 -32.27 9.02 -10.95
CA VAL A 67 -33.66 8.58 -10.82
C VAL A 67 -34.58 9.43 -11.69
N VAL A 68 -34.51 10.74 -11.59
CA VAL A 68 -35.41 11.66 -12.32
C VAL A 68 -35.26 11.50 -13.83
N ILE A 69 -34.03 11.46 -14.35
CA ILE A 69 -33.78 11.34 -15.79
C ILE A 69 -34.24 9.97 -16.30
N ASN A 70 -33.91 8.88 -15.60
CA ASN A 70 -34.33 7.54 -16.05
C ASN A 70 -35.85 7.37 -16.00
N LEU A 71 -36.51 7.83 -14.93
CA LEU A 71 -37.97 7.77 -14.84
C LEU A 71 -38.65 8.70 -15.84
N PHE A 72 -38.03 9.84 -16.17
CA PHE A 72 -38.50 10.70 -17.24
C PHE A 72 -38.40 10.01 -18.61
N ILE A 73 -37.30 9.30 -18.90
CA ILE A 73 -37.17 8.49 -20.12
C ILE A 73 -38.23 7.38 -20.14
N VAL A 74 -38.48 6.70 -19.02
CA VAL A 74 -39.56 5.71 -18.92
C VAL A 74 -40.91 6.35 -19.23
N TYR A 75 -41.19 7.52 -18.63
CA TYR A 75 -42.41 8.28 -18.91
C TYR A 75 -42.53 8.62 -20.40
N THR A 76 -41.46 9.09 -21.06
CA THR A 76 -41.52 9.45 -22.48
C THR A 76 -41.75 8.22 -23.36
N LEU A 77 -41.10 7.10 -23.09
CA LEU A 77 -41.32 5.83 -23.78
C LEU A 77 -42.77 5.35 -23.67
N LEU A 78 -43.37 5.46 -22.48
CA LEU A 78 -44.74 5.01 -22.24
C LEU A 78 -45.80 5.96 -22.82
N ARG A 79 -45.58 7.28 -22.66
CA ARG A 79 -46.52 8.34 -23.01
C ARG A 79 -46.51 8.70 -24.49
N PHE A 80 -45.33 8.69 -25.12
CA PHE A 80 -45.10 9.08 -26.52
C PHE A 80 -44.75 7.90 -27.41
N ARG A 81 -44.98 6.66 -26.94
CA ARG A 81 -44.93 5.45 -27.78
C ARG A 81 -45.75 5.64 -29.05
N HIS A 82 -45.27 5.06 -30.15
CA HIS A 82 -45.97 5.09 -31.43
C HIS A 82 -47.38 4.50 -31.32
N ARG A 83 -48.36 5.18 -31.94
CA ARG A 83 -49.75 4.72 -32.08
C ARG A 83 -50.22 5.02 -33.48
N GLU A 84 -50.91 4.07 -34.09
CA GLU A 84 -51.44 4.23 -35.44
C GLU A 84 -52.37 5.46 -35.51
N GLY A 85 -52.21 6.29 -36.54
CA GLY A 85 -52.96 7.54 -36.71
C GLY A 85 -52.49 8.74 -35.87
N TRP A 86 -51.50 8.57 -35.00
CA TRP A 86 -50.94 9.67 -34.20
C TRP A 86 -49.71 10.27 -34.89
N ARG A 87 -49.75 11.58 -35.14
CA ARG A 87 -48.61 12.34 -35.68
C ARG A 87 -47.87 13.04 -34.55
N ALA A 88 -46.54 12.93 -34.54
CA ALA A 88 -45.71 13.65 -33.57
C ALA A 88 -45.86 15.17 -33.76
N ALA A 89 -45.95 15.91 -32.65
CA ALA A 89 -45.95 17.37 -32.68
C ALA A 89 -44.56 17.88 -33.08
N TYR A 90 -44.50 18.84 -34.01
CA TYR A 90 -43.25 19.50 -34.38
C TYR A 90 -43.04 20.71 -33.47
N GLN A 91 -42.14 20.57 -32.49
CA GLN A 91 -41.73 21.63 -31.57
C GLN A 91 -40.20 21.63 -31.44
N PRO A 92 -39.49 22.39 -32.29
CA PRO A 92 -38.03 22.35 -32.34
C PRO A 92 -37.36 23.06 -31.17
N ASP A 93 -38.00 24.07 -30.56
CA ASP A 93 -37.42 24.84 -29.46
C ASP A 93 -38.46 25.31 -28.43
N ASN A 94 -37.98 25.61 -27.22
CA ASN A 94 -38.79 26.23 -26.17
C ASN A 94 -37.90 27.07 -25.24
N LYS A 95 -37.81 28.37 -25.51
CA LYS A 95 -36.95 29.31 -24.76
C LYS A 95 -37.27 29.42 -23.28
N LYS A 96 -38.49 29.12 -22.84
CA LYS A 96 -38.83 29.09 -21.41
C LYS A 96 -38.27 27.85 -20.74
N LEU A 97 -38.43 26.69 -21.37
CA LEU A 97 -37.90 25.41 -20.89
C LEU A 97 -36.36 25.43 -20.87
N GLU A 98 -35.75 25.87 -21.97
CA GLU A 98 -34.29 26.00 -22.10
C GLU A 98 -33.70 26.83 -20.95
N ARG A 99 -34.25 28.03 -20.70
CA ARG A 99 -33.78 28.90 -19.61
C ARG A 99 -33.91 28.26 -18.23
N TRP A 100 -35.06 27.63 -17.95
CA TRP A 100 -35.27 27.00 -16.64
C TRP A 100 -34.32 25.82 -16.43
N LEU A 101 -34.10 24.98 -17.45
CA LEU A 101 -33.16 23.86 -17.38
C LEU A 101 -31.72 24.35 -17.17
N ILE A 102 -31.30 25.41 -17.87
CA ILE A 102 -29.97 26.02 -17.70
C ILE A 102 -29.79 26.50 -16.27
N VAL A 103 -30.76 27.24 -15.71
CA VAL A 103 -30.67 27.74 -14.33
C VAL A 103 -30.64 26.58 -13.33
N ALA A 104 -31.53 25.60 -13.47
CA ALA A 104 -31.59 24.45 -12.58
C ALA A 104 -30.30 23.61 -12.59
N THR A 105 -29.78 23.31 -13.78
CA THR A 105 -28.52 22.56 -13.93
C THR A 105 -27.32 23.36 -13.43
N SER A 106 -27.28 24.68 -13.67
CA SER A 106 -26.23 25.54 -13.15
C SER A 106 -26.21 25.56 -11.62
N ILE A 107 -27.38 25.67 -10.98
CA ILE A 107 -27.51 25.60 -9.51
C ILE A 107 -27.05 24.23 -8.99
N ALA A 108 -27.43 23.14 -9.65
CA ALA A 108 -27.00 21.79 -9.27
C ALA A 108 -25.47 21.61 -9.38
N ILE A 109 -24.87 22.09 -10.47
CA ILE A 109 -23.41 22.06 -10.67
C ILE A 109 -22.70 22.92 -9.62
N MET A 110 -23.23 24.12 -9.30
CA MET A 110 -22.69 24.96 -8.23
C MET A 110 -22.74 24.24 -6.88
N GLY A 111 -23.86 23.57 -6.56
CA GLY A 111 -24.00 22.76 -5.35
C GLY A 111 -23.02 21.59 -5.30
N LEU A 112 -22.68 21.00 -6.45
CA LEU A 112 -21.71 19.92 -6.58
C LEU A 112 -20.25 20.40 -6.40
N LEU A 113 -19.91 21.54 -7.01
CA LEU A 113 -18.52 22.02 -7.07
C LEU A 113 -18.10 22.89 -5.87
N ALA A 114 -19.02 23.70 -5.33
CA ALA A 114 -18.69 24.67 -4.29
C ALA A 114 -18.11 24.01 -3.01
N PRO A 115 -18.69 22.93 -2.44
CA PRO A 115 -18.11 22.25 -1.28
C PRO A 115 -16.69 21.75 -1.55
N GLY A 116 -16.46 21.18 -2.74
CA GLY A 116 -15.15 20.69 -3.16
C GLY A 116 -14.08 21.78 -3.19
N LEU A 117 -14.44 23.01 -3.58
CA LEU A 117 -13.51 24.14 -3.57
C LEU A 117 -13.05 24.52 -2.15
N PHE A 118 -13.96 24.53 -1.17
CA PHE A 118 -13.60 24.78 0.23
C PHE A 118 -12.72 23.69 0.82
N VAL A 119 -13.06 22.42 0.52
CA VAL A 119 -12.25 21.27 0.95
C VAL A 119 -10.86 21.34 0.33
N TYR A 120 -10.76 21.67 -0.96
CA TYR A 120 -9.47 21.83 -1.64
C TYR A 120 -8.63 22.95 -1.03
N ALA A 121 -9.24 24.11 -0.75
CA ALA A 121 -8.56 25.23 -0.08
C ALA A 121 -8.00 24.83 1.29
N ALA A 122 -8.76 24.05 2.09
CA ALA A 122 -8.27 23.48 3.34
C ALA A 122 -7.15 22.45 3.11
N TYR A 123 -7.27 21.60 2.09
CA TYR A 123 -6.30 20.55 1.78
C TYR A 123 -4.92 21.09 1.38
N VAL A 124 -4.87 22.22 0.67
CA VAL A 124 -3.59 22.87 0.30
C VAL A 124 -3.02 23.76 1.40
N THR A 125 -3.78 24.04 2.47
CA THR A 125 -3.35 24.89 3.59
C THR A 125 -2.88 24.05 4.76
N VAL A 126 -1.56 23.84 4.85
CA VAL A 126 -0.95 23.03 5.92
C VAL A 126 -0.96 23.80 7.26
N PRO A 127 -1.37 23.17 8.39
CA PRO A 127 -1.25 23.77 9.72
C PRO A 127 0.21 24.10 10.08
N ALA A 128 0.45 25.27 10.68
CA ALA A 128 1.80 25.73 11.01
C ALA A 128 2.54 24.84 12.04
N ASN A 129 1.79 24.10 12.86
CA ASN A 129 2.30 23.18 13.88
C ASN A 129 2.39 21.72 13.37
N ALA A 130 2.28 21.49 12.06
CA ALA A 130 2.36 20.15 11.51
C ALA A 130 3.78 19.57 11.67
N LEU A 131 3.86 18.32 12.12
CA LEU A 131 5.10 17.56 12.09
C LEU A 131 5.44 17.22 10.63
N ASP A 132 6.64 17.58 10.20
CA ASP A 132 7.16 17.12 8.91
C ASP A 132 7.67 15.68 9.05
N VAL A 133 7.16 14.80 8.18
CA VAL A 133 7.68 13.44 8.03
C VAL A 133 7.92 13.21 6.54
N GLU A 134 9.13 12.81 6.18
CA GLU A 134 9.41 12.41 4.79
C GLU A 134 9.11 10.92 4.62
N VAL A 135 8.33 10.62 3.59
CA VAL A 135 8.13 9.28 3.03
C VAL A 135 9.00 9.16 1.79
N VAL A 136 9.82 8.11 1.75
CA VAL A 136 10.66 7.77 0.60
C VAL A 136 10.13 6.51 -0.06
N GLY A 137 9.69 6.64 -1.32
CA GLY A 137 9.23 5.53 -2.14
C GLY A 137 10.37 4.96 -2.99
N GLN A 138 10.44 3.64 -3.05
CA GLN A 138 11.34 2.87 -3.91
C GLN A 138 10.60 1.58 -4.32
N GLN A 139 10.83 1.05 -5.51
CA GLN A 139 10.33 -0.28 -5.89
C GLN A 139 10.91 -1.36 -4.93
N TRP A 140 10.13 -2.07 -4.12
CA TRP A 140 8.72 -1.87 -3.73
C TRP A 140 8.59 -1.81 -2.21
N GLN A 141 9.11 -0.73 -1.62
CA GLN A 141 9.16 -0.46 -0.18
C GLN A 141 9.00 1.02 0.13
N TRP A 142 8.63 1.27 1.37
CA TRP A 142 8.56 2.57 2.00
C TRP A 142 9.70 2.70 3.01
N LYS A 143 10.21 3.92 3.15
CA LYS A 143 11.11 4.31 4.24
C LYS A 143 10.67 5.66 4.77
N PHE A 144 10.98 5.95 6.02
CA PHE A 144 10.53 7.18 6.68
C PHE A 144 11.69 7.92 7.32
N ARG A 145 11.60 9.25 7.31
CA ARG A 145 12.58 10.13 7.93
C ARG A 145 11.85 11.20 8.74
N TYR A 146 12.24 11.33 10.01
CA TYR A 146 11.72 12.34 10.93
C TYR A 146 12.81 13.37 11.25
N PRO A 147 12.44 14.64 11.53
CA PRO A 147 13.38 15.61 12.06
C PRO A 147 13.86 15.16 13.45
N GLY A 148 15.14 15.39 13.72
CA GLY A 148 15.70 15.23 15.06
C GLY A 148 15.43 16.45 15.96
N PRO A 149 16.16 16.57 17.08
CA PRO A 149 16.08 17.74 17.97
C PRO A 149 16.29 19.10 17.27
N GLY A 150 17.06 19.13 16.18
CA GLY A 150 17.27 20.31 15.34
C GLY A 150 16.05 20.73 14.51
N GLY A 151 14.98 19.92 14.48
CA GLY A 151 13.67 20.27 13.92
C GLY A 151 13.64 20.42 12.40
N LYS A 152 14.71 20.04 11.69
CA LYS A 152 14.84 20.20 10.24
C LYS A 152 15.18 18.87 9.59
N LEU A 153 14.69 18.68 8.38
CA LEU A 153 15.15 17.61 7.50
C LEU A 153 16.34 18.11 6.68
N GLY A 154 17.43 17.34 6.69
CA GLY A 154 18.62 17.64 5.89
C GLY A 154 18.39 17.50 4.38
N ARG A 155 19.34 17.99 3.58
CA ARG A 155 19.32 17.81 2.12
C ARG A 155 19.51 16.35 1.74
N SER A 156 18.91 15.97 0.62
CA SER A 156 19.05 14.66 0.00
C SER A 156 19.19 14.77 -1.52
N SER A 157 19.94 13.87 -2.14
CA SER A 157 20.02 13.73 -3.59
C SER A 157 19.95 12.25 -3.99
N ILE A 158 19.46 11.99 -5.20
CA ILE A 158 19.42 10.64 -5.77
C ILE A 158 20.84 10.09 -6.02
N ASP A 159 21.80 10.95 -6.35
CA ASP A 159 23.20 10.58 -6.60
C ASP A 159 23.92 10.08 -5.34
N LEU A 160 23.36 10.37 -4.17
CA LEU A 160 23.89 9.95 -2.87
C LEU A 160 23.27 8.63 -2.39
N VAL A 161 22.28 8.10 -3.11
CA VAL A 161 21.62 6.84 -2.75
C VAL A 161 22.59 5.69 -2.98
N SER A 162 22.81 4.91 -1.93
CA SER A 162 23.64 3.70 -1.98
C SER A 162 23.17 2.71 -0.92
N ALA A 163 23.77 1.52 -0.88
CA ALA A 163 23.48 0.55 0.18
C ALA A 163 23.80 1.08 1.59
N ALA A 164 24.84 1.91 1.73
CA ALA A 164 25.21 2.53 3.00
C ALA A 164 24.40 3.80 3.30
N ASN A 165 23.86 4.46 2.27
CA ASN A 165 23.02 5.65 2.40
C ASN A 165 21.69 5.46 1.65
N PRO A 166 20.79 4.60 2.16
CA PRO A 166 19.57 4.21 1.44
C PRO A 166 18.54 5.34 1.33
N PHE A 167 18.75 6.47 2.01
CA PHE A 167 17.91 7.67 1.94
C PHE A 167 18.47 8.73 0.99
N GLY A 168 19.75 8.64 0.61
CA GLY A 168 20.44 9.64 -0.22
C GLY A 168 20.68 10.97 0.51
N LEU A 169 20.88 10.95 1.82
CA LEU A 169 21.14 12.15 2.63
C LEU A 169 22.55 12.70 2.38
N ASP A 170 22.73 14.04 2.35
CA ASP A 170 24.06 14.64 2.22
C ASP A 170 24.84 14.53 3.55
N PRO A 171 25.93 13.74 3.62
CA PRO A 171 26.71 13.59 4.85
C PRO A 171 27.37 14.88 5.31
N ARG A 172 27.48 15.89 4.44
CA ARG A 172 28.07 17.19 4.76
C ARG A 172 27.04 18.19 5.29
N ASP A 173 25.75 17.85 5.27
CA ASP A 173 24.69 18.71 5.78
C ASP A 173 24.52 18.50 7.30
N PRO A 174 24.83 19.51 8.14
CA PRO A 174 24.65 19.40 9.59
C PRO A 174 23.18 19.20 9.99
N ALA A 175 22.24 19.74 9.22
CA ALA A 175 20.80 19.63 9.51
C ALA A 175 20.25 18.22 9.27
N GLY A 176 21.00 17.35 8.58
CA GLY A 176 20.62 15.97 8.34
C GLY A 176 21.15 14.99 9.39
N GLN A 177 22.14 15.37 10.19
CA GLN A 177 22.89 14.42 11.04
C GLN A 177 22.04 13.80 12.14
N ASP A 178 21.11 14.58 12.70
CA ASP A 178 20.22 14.16 13.76
C ASP A 178 18.88 13.61 13.26
N ASN A 179 18.68 13.57 11.94
CA ASN A 179 17.45 13.05 11.35
C ASN A 179 17.30 11.57 11.69
N ILE A 180 16.10 11.20 12.14
CA ILE A 180 15.79 9.85 12.61
C ILE A 180 15.32 9.02 11.42
N LEU A 181 15.95 7.87 11.20
CA LEU A 181 15.75 7.05 10.01
C LEU A 181 15.02 5.76 10.35
N VAL A 182 13.97 5.47 9.57
CA VAL A 182 13.18 4.26 9.69
C VAL A 182 13.20 3.54 8.35
N ASN A 183 14.08 2.54 8.26
CA ASN A 183 14.30 1.76 7.04
C ASN A 183 13.44 0.49 7.04
N ASN A 184 12.13 0.66 7.21
CA ASN A 184 11.15 -0.41 7.11
C ASN A 184 9.80 0.15 6.64
N ASN A 185 8.84 -0.73 6.35
CA ASN A 185 7.53 -0.38 5.79
C ASN A 185 6.50 0.07 6.84
N GLU A 186 6.90 0.48 8.05
CA GLU A 186 5.99 0.88 9.13
C GLU A 186 6.26 2.33 9.61
N LEU A 187 5.30 3.21 9.36
CA LEU A 187 5.27 4.58 9.83
C LEU A 187 4.56 4.64 11.18
N HIS A 188 5.07 5.40 12.13
CA HIS A 188 4.41 5.63 13.41
C HIS A 188 4.09 7.11 13.56
N LEU A 189 2.89 7.43 14.05
CA LEU A 189 2.41 8.80 14.23
C LEU A 189 1.73 8.95 15.58
N GLN A 190 1.87 10.13 16.16
CA GLN A 190 1.11 10.52 17.35
C GLN A 190 -0.32 10.90 16.98
N ILE A 191 -1.30 10.41 17.75
CA ILE A 191 -2.69 10.82 17.63
C ILE A 191 -2.89 12.33 17.89
N ASN A 192 -3.82 12.95 17.15
CA ASN A 192 -4.21 14.35 17.24
C ASN A 192 -3.09 15.37 16.96
N GLN A 193 -1.97 14.95 16.40
CA GLN A 193 -0.92 15.82 15.91
C GLN A 193 -1.08 16.01 14.39
N PRO A 194 -1.20 17.23 13.86
CA PRO A 194 -1.16 17.44 12.41
C PRO A 194 0.20 16.98 11.86
N VAL A 195 0.19 16.32 10.70
CA VAL A 195 1.39 15.82 10.04
C VAL A 195 1.38 16.24 8.59
N ARG A 196 2.49 16.81 8.11
CA ARG A 196 2.75 17.04 6.70
C ARG A 196 3.65 15.93 6.18
N MET A 197 3.12 15.12 5.27
CA MET A 197 3.87 14.09 4.59
C MET A 197 4.60 14.72 3.41
N LEU A 198 5.93 14.74 3.48
CA LEU A 198 6.80 15.12 2.37
C LEU A 198 7.13 13.85 1.60
N LEU A 199 6.87 13.84 0.30
CA LEU A 199 6.92 12.63 -0.50
C LEU A 199 8.03 12.72 -1.54
N ARG A 200 8.99 11.80 -1.47
CA ARG A 200 10.09 11.69 -2.42
C ARG A 200 10.16 10.29 -3.02
N SER A 201 10.37 10.21 -4.33
CA SER A 201 10.67 8.94 -5.00
C SER A 201 12.14 8.82 -5.36
N GLN A 202 12.69 7.62 -5.23
CA GLN A 202 14.05 7.27 -5.63
C GLN A 202 14.15 6.66 -7.03
N ASP A 203 13.02 6.35 -7.67
CA ASP A 203 13.02 5.66 -8.96
C ASP A 203 11.86 6.11 -9.87
N VAL A 204 10.66 5.57 -9.69
CA VAL A 204 9.49 5.77 -10.56
C VAL A 204 8.37 6.49 -9.80
N LEU A 205 7.23 6.73 -10.45
CA LEU A 205 6.06 7.27 -9.77
C LEU A 205 5.53 6.28 -8.72
N HIS A 206 5.23 6.79 -7.54
CA HIS A 206 4.52 6.07 -6.47
C HIS A 206 3.40 6.94 -5.90
N ASP A 207 2.60 6.41 -5.00
CA ASP A 207 1.63 7.18 -4.22
C ASP A 207 1.43 6.49 -2.88
N PHE A 208 1.81 7.16 -1.79
CA PHE A 208 1.68 6.64 -0.42
C PHE A 208 0.27 6.91 0.10
N TYR A 209 -0.56 5.86 0.17
CA TYR A 209 -1.97 6.02 0.52
C TYR A 209 -2.43 5.06 1.62
N ALA A 210 -2.90 5.63 2.73
CA ALA A 210 -3.67 4.93 3.74
C ALA A 210 -5.15 5.36 3.63
N PRO A 211 -6.05 4.51 3.09
CA PRO A 211 -7.42 4.92 2.75
C PRO A 211 -8.21 5.61 3.87
N PRO A 212 -8.15 5.15 5.14
CA PRO A 212 -8.85 5.80 6.27
C PRO A 212 -8.47 7.27 6.50
N PHE A 213 -7.36 7.75 5.95
CA PHE A 213 -6.93 9.14 6.13
C PHE A 213 -7.38 10.09 5.02
N ARG A 214 -7.88 9.59 3.88
CA ARG A 214 -8.36 10.39 2.72
C ARG A 214 -7.35 11.32 2.05
N ALA A 215 -6.12 11.39 2.55
CA ALA A 215 -5.07 12.20 2.01
C ALA A 215 -4.07 11.32 1.23
N ARG A 216 -3.73 11.78 0.03
CA ARG A 216 -2.71 11.20 -0.84
C ARG A 216 -2.18 12.23 -1.82
N MET A 217 -1.02 11.95 -2.38
CA MET A 217 -0.42 12.71 -3.47
C MET A 217 0.60 11.80 -4.17
N ASN A 218 0.72 11.93 -5.50
CA ASN A 218 1.73 11.20 -6.23
C ASN A 218 3.14 11.64 -5.80
N MET A 219 4.02 10.67 -5.61
CA MET A 219 5.44 10.86 -5.41
C MET A 219 6.10 10.89 -6.79
N VAL A 220 6.75 12.01 -7.12
CA VAL A 220 7.33 12.21 -8.45
C VAL A 220 8.85 12.28 -8.34
N PRO A 221 9.60 11.42 -9.06
CA PRO A 221 11.06 11.50 -9.08
C PRO A 221 11.54 12.91 -9.44
N GLY A 222 12.49 13.43 -8.65
CA GLY A 222 13.03 14.79 -8.83
C GLY A 222 12.22 15.93 -8.18
N MET A 223 11.08 15.64 -7.54
CA MET A 223 10.29 16.63 -6.80
C MET A 223 9.92 16.10 -5.41
N VAL A 224 9.75 17.02 -4.45
CA VAL A 224 9.13 16.71 -3.16
C VAL A 224 7.69 17.20 -3.21
N THR A 225 6.75 16.27 -3.32
CA THR A 225 5.32 16.58 -3.22
C THR A 225 4.86 16.47 -1.77
N SER A 226 3.66 16.95 -1.44
CA SER A 226 3.17 16.83 -0.07
C SER A 226 1.66 16.78 0.03
N PHE A 227 1.20 16.21 1.14
CA PHE A 227 -0.16 16.36 1.65
C PHE A 227 -0.10 16.43 3.18
N TRP A 228 -1.23 16.75 3.81
CA TRP A 228 -1.32 16.77 5.26
C TRP A 228 -2.62 16.15 5.77
N PHE A 229 -2.58 15.67 7.00
CA PHE A 229 -3.74 15.21 7.75
C PHE A 229 -3.44 15.22 9.24
N THR A 230 -4.47 15.08 10.07
CA THR A 230 -4.36 14.85 11.52
C THR A 230 -5.02 13.51 11.83
N PRO A 231 -4.26 12.46 12.22
CA PRO A 231 -4.85 11.20 12.63
C PRO A 231 -5.62 11.40 13.93
N ASN A 232 -6.86 10.91 14.01
CA ASN A 232 -7.73 11.11 15.17
C ASN A 232 -8.25 9.81 15.79
N LYS A 233 -7.73 8.66 15.33
CA LYS A 233 -8.12 7.34 15.81
C LYS A 233 -6.90 6.44 15.94
N LEU A 234 -6.70 5.88 17.13
CA LEU A 234 -5.64 4.89 17.40
C LEU A 234 -5.86 3.65 16.53
N GLY A 235 -4.76 3.03 16.08
CA GLY A 235 -4.84 1.79 15.31
C GLY A 235 -3.67 1.61 14.35
N ARG A 236 -3.69 0.47 13.64
CA ARG A 236 -2.72 0.13 12.60
C ARG A 236 -3.44 0.05 11.26
N TYR A 237 -3.07 0.94 10.35
CA TYR A 237 -3.75 1.17 9.08
C TYR A 237 -2.86 0.73 7.93
N GLU A 238 -3.39 -0.09 7.03
CA GLU A 238 -2.64 -0.55 5.86
C GLU A 238 -2.39 0.61 4.89
N VAL A 239 -1.15 0.67 4.39
CA VAL A 239 -0.69 1.54 3.33
C VAL A 239 -0.61 0.74 2.04
N LEU A 240 -1.05 1.36 0.96
CA LEU A 240 -0.96 0.85 -0.40
C LEU A 240 -0.12 1.81 -1.25
N CYS A 241 0.60 1.28 -2.23
CA CYS A 241 1.03 2.08 -3.36
C CYS A 241 -0.18 2.30 -4.28
N ALA A 242 -0.58 3.54 -4.48
CA ALA A 242 -1.78 3.88 -5.25
C ALA A 242 -1.48 4.49 -6.63
N GLN A 243 -0.25 4.27 -7.13
CA GLN A 243 0.19 4.62 -8.47
C GLN A 243 1.00 3.46 -9.04
N LEU A 244 0.68 3.03 -10.26
CA LEU A 244 1.30 1.84 -10.86
C LEU A 244 2.83 2.04 -10.99
N CYS A 245 3.58 1.25 -10.23
CA CYS A 245 5.02 1.42 -10.05
C CYS A 245 5.83 0.18 -10.47
N GLY A 246 5.31 -0.62 -11.40
CA GLY A 246 5.93 -1.86 -11.88
C GLY A 246 5.29 -3.12 -11.29
N VAL A 247 5.90 -4.29 -11.52
CA VAL A 247 5.24 -5.58 -11.27
C VAL A 247 4.98 -5.88 -9.80
N GLY A 248 5.79 -5.36 -8.89
CA GLY A 248 5.59 -5.52 -7.45
C GLY A 248 4.60 -4.51 -6.85
N HIS A 249 3.92 -3.72 -7.69
CA HIS A 249 3.01 -2.66 -7.27
C HIS A 249 1.95 -3.12 -6.25
N SER A 250 1.29 -4.26 -6.50
CA SER A 250 0.26 -4.80 -5.59
C SER A 250 0.82 -5.30 -4.25
N GLY A 251 2.13 -5.60 -4.21
CA GLY A 251 2.86 -6.04 -3.03
C GLY A 251 3.55 -4.90 -2.26
N MET A 252 3.56 -3.68 -2.80
CA MET A 252 4.16 -2.50 -2.19
C MET A 252 3.26 -1.96 -1.07
N ARG A 253 3.26 -2.68 0.04
CA ARG A 253 2.41 -2.43 1.21
C ARG A 253 3.23 -1.95 2.39
N GLY A 254 2.56 -1.27 3.30
CA GLY A 254 3.13 -0.85 4.57
C GLY A 254 2.04 -0.61 5.61
N TYR A 255 2.40 0.02 6.71
CA TYR A 255 1.45 0.37 7.75
C TYR A 255 1.71 1.77 8.29
N VAL A 256 0.65 2.43 8.72
CA VAL A 256 0.70 3.57 9.63
C VAL A 256 0.14 3.13 10.98
N VAL A 257 0.95 3.24 12.02
CA VAL A 257 0.57 3.00 13.42
C VAL A 257 0.28 4.36 14.06
N VAL A 258 -0.94 4.56 14.52
CA VAL A 258 -1.35 5.75 15.26
C VAL A 258 -1.43 5.38 16.73
N GLU A 259 -0.61 6.03 17.54
CA GLU A 259 -0.43 5.72 18.96
C GLU A 259 -0.48 6.98 19.83
N ASP A 260 -0.49 6.80 21.15
CA ASP A 260 -0.40 7.90 22.10
C ASP A 260 1.01 8.53 22.12
N ALA A 261 1.12 9.73 22.69
CA ALA A 261 2.38 10.48 22.70
C ALA A 261 3.52 9.74 23.41
N ALA A 262 3.26 9.00 24.51
CA ALA A 262 4.31 8.33 25.26
C ALA A 262 4.86 7.13 24.48
N SER A 263 3.97 6.33 23.89
CA SER A 263 4.34 5.20 23.04
C SER A 263 5.11 5.65 21.80
N PHE A 264 4.64 6.70 21.11
CA PHE A 264 5.31 7.26 19.92
C PHE A 264 6.72 7.74 20.24
N GLN A 265 6.86 8.53 21.32
CA GLN A 265 8.17 9.06 21.72
C GLN A 265 9.14 7.96 22.17
N LYS A 266 8.63 6.90 22.81
CA LYS A 266 9.45 5.73 23.17
C LYS A 266 9.95 5.02 21.90
N TRP A 267 9.07 4.79 20.94
CA TRP A 267 9.42 4.15 19.67
C TRP A 267 10.41 5.00 18.87
N LEU A 268 10.17 6.30 18.75
CA LEU A 268 10.99 7.22 17.96
C LEU A 268 12.43 7.31 18.48
N LYS A 269 12.62 7.32 19.81
CA LYS A 269 13.95 7.32 20.46
C LYS A 269 14.74 6.04 20.24
N ALA A 270 14.09 4.93 19.90
CA ALA A 270 14.75 3.65 19.62
C ALA A 270 15.28 3.57 18.18
N GLN A 271 14.91 4.51 17.32
CA GLN A 271 15.35 4.55 15.92
C GLN A 271 16.72 5.24 15.81
N PRO A 272 17.57 4.81 14.86
CA PRO A 272 18.88 5.42 14.68
C PRO A 272 18.78 6.80 14.02
N THR A 273 19.72 7.69 14.35
CA THR A 273 19.94 8.92 13.58
C THR A 273 20.80 8.66 12.35
N PHE A 274 20.76 9.55 11.37
CA PHE A 274 21.61 9.45 10.18
C PHE A 274 23.10 9.34 10.54
N ALA A 275 23.59 10.17 11.46
CA ALA A 275 24.97 10.11 11.93
C ALA A 275 25.32 8.72 12.51
N GLN A 276 24.41 8.10 13.24
CA GLN A 276 24.61 6.75 13.79
C GLN A 276 24.65 5.68 12.68
N THR A 277 23.82 5.82 11.63
CA THR A 277 23.82 4.87 10.51
C THR A 277 25.08 4.97 9.64
N MET A 278 25.74 6.13 9.61
CA MET A 278 26.97 6.36 8.86
C MET A 278 28.24 6.06 9.67
N ALA A 279 28.12 5.85 10.99
CA ALA A 279 29.26 5.51 11.83
C ALA A 279 29.80 4.12 11.45
N PRO A 280 31.14 3.93 11.43
CA PRO A 280 31.72 2.60 11.30
C PRO A 280 31.15 1.66 12.38
N PRO A 281 31.01 0.35 12.11
CA PRO A 281 30.67 -0.61 13.15
C PRO A 281 31.60 -0.39 14.34
N ALA A 282 31.03 -0.27 15.54
CA ALA A 282 31.85 -0.19 16.75
C ALA A 282 32.84 -1.37 16.74
N PRO A 283 34.12 -1.16 17.09
CA PRO A 283 35.05 -2.27 17.23
C PRO A 283 34.40 -3.32 18.12
N ALA A 284 34.35 -4.57 17.63
CA ALA A 284 33.94 -5.68 18.48
C ALA A 284 34.74 -5.57 19.79
N PRO A 285 34.12 -5.75 20.97
CA PRO A 285 34.86 -5.78 22.21
C PRO A 285 36.03 -6.73 22.03
N ALA A 286 37.25 -6.24 22.21
CA ALA A 286 38.43 -7.09 22.16
C ALA A 286 38.14 -8.32 23.03
N PRO A 287 38.37 -9.56 22.54
CA PRO A 287 38.10 -10.74 23.32
C PRO A 287 38.77 -10.55 24.68
N GLN A 288 37.98 -10.41 25.73
CA GLN A 288 38.53 -10.50 27.07
C GLN A 288 39.02 -11.93 27.16
N VAL A 289 40.33 -12.10 27.11
CA VAL A 289 41.00 -13.39 27.26
C VAL A 289 40.90 -13.78 28.74
N GLY A 290 39.67 -14.01 29.18
CA GLY A 290 39.35 -14.68 30.42
C GLY A 290 39.31 -16.16 30.10
N ALA A 291 40.26 -16.90 30.65
CA ALA A 291 40.30 -18.35 30.59
C ALA A 291 39.00 -18.92 31.19
N ALA A 292 38.06 -19.28 30.33
CA ALA A 292 36.90 -20.09 30.69
C ALA A 292 36.59 -21.06 29.55
N THR A 293 36.54 -22.32 29.93
CA THR A 293 36.40 -23.53 29.15
C THR A 293 35.24 -23.52 28.14
N GLY A 294 35.48 -24.13 26.98
CA GLY A 294 34.63 -24.11 25.80
C GLY A 294 33.19 -24.55 25.99
N GLY A 295 32.30 -23.89 25.25
CA GLY A 295 30.88 -24.22 25.14
C GLY A 295 29.99 -23.04 24.69
N ALA A 296 30.33 -21.80 25.08
CA ALA A 296 29.47 -20.63 24.85
C ALA A 296 29.84 -19.79 23.62
N ALA A 297 31.08 -19.88 23.11
CA ALA A 297 31.57 -19.01 22.03
C ALA A 297 30.85 -19.22 20.68
N ALA A 298 30.44 -20.45 20.36
CA ALA A 298 29.81 -20.77 19.07
C ALA A 298 28.34 -20.27 18.96
N ALA A 299 27.62 -20.22 20.09
CA ALA A 299 26.24 -19.70 20.13
C ALA A 299 26.22 -18.16 19.99
N VAL A 300 27.16 -17.48 20.65
CA VAL A 300 27.31 -16.02 20.58
C VAL A 300 27.70 -15.56 19.17
N THR A 301 28.52 -16.33 18.44
CA THR A 301 28.85 -16.02 17.03
C THR A 301 27.69 -16.26 16.08
N GLY A 302 26.85 -17.27 16.34
CA GLY A 302 25.68 -17.57 15.50
C GLY A 302 24.60 -16.50 15.60
N ASP A 303 24.24 -16.09 16.81
CA ASP A 303 23.22 -15.06 17.03
C ASP A 303 23.66 -13.69 16.51
N ALA A 304 24.94 -13.33 16.69
CA ALA A 304 25.51 -12.10 16.14
C ALA A 304 25.48 -12.09 14.60
N LEU A 305 25.78 -13.22 13.96
CA LEU A 305 25.77 -13.36 12.51
C LEU A 305 24.34 -13.28 11.94
N VAL A 306 23.35 -13.86 12.64
CA VAL A 306 21.92 -13.74 12.30
C VAL A 306 21.44 -12.30 12.44
N ALA A 307 21.83 -11.59 13.49
CA ALA A 307 21.49 -10.17 13.68
C ALA A 307 22.10 -9.28 12.59
N GLN A 308 23.35 -9.54 12.19
CA GLN A 308 24.00 -8.86 11.07
C GLN A 308 23.27 -9.15 9.76
N GLY A 309 22.90 -10.41 9.50
CA GLY A 309 22.13 -10.80 8.33
C GLY A 309 20.76 -10.13 8.25
N LYS A 310 20.08 -9.96 9.39
CA LYS A 310 18.83 -9.18 9.47
C LYS A 310 19.04 -7.73 9.06
N ALA A 311 20.05 -7.06 9.61
CA ALA A 311 20.37 -5.67 9.27
C ALA A 311 20.75 -5.52 7.79
N LEU A 312 21.43 -6.52 7.21
CA LEU A 312 21.72 -6.58 5.77
C LEU A 312 20.45 -6.77 4.94
N ALA A 313 19.54 -7.65 5.35
CA ALA A 313 18.26 -7.85 4.67
C ALA A 313 17.40 -6.57 4.65
N GLU A 314 17.47 -5.75 5.69
CA GLU A 314 16.80 -4.45 5.77
C GLU A 314 17.52 -3.38 4.93
N SER A 315 18.84 -3.23 5.07
CA SER A 315 19.62 -2.20 4.36
C SER A 315 19.71 -2.44 2.85
N LYS A 316 19.78 -3.70 2.42
CA LYS A 316 19.79 -4.11 1.00
C LYS A 316 18.39 -4.36 0.44
N ALA A 317 17.34 -3.97 1.16
CA ALA A 317 15.94 -4.04 0.73
C ALA A 317 15.40 -5.46 0.42
N CYS A 318 16.05 -6.52 0.93
CA CYS A 318 15.58 -7.89 0.72
C CYS A 318 14.17 -8.11 1.32
N VAL A 319 13.88 -7.46 2.45
CA VAL A 319 12.57 -7.52 3.14
C VAL A 319 11.45 -6.76 2.41
N ALA A 320 11.76 -6.04 1.34
CA ALA A 320 10.77 -5.46 0.43
C ALA A 320 10.04 -6.56 -0.37
N CYS A 321 10.79 -7.59 -0.78
CA CYS A 321 10.29 -8.67 -1.63
C CYS A 321 10.03 -9.97 -0.86
N HIS A 322 10.78 -10.21 0.23
CA HIS A 322 10.71 -11.42 1.04
C HIS A 322 10.12 -11.16 2.43
N THR A 323 9.49 -12.17 3.00
CA THR A 323 8.90 -12.15 4.35
C THR A 323 9.48 -13.27 5.21
N VAL A 324 9.26 -13.19 6.52
CA VAL A 324 9.65 -14.24 7.48
C VAL A 324 8.45 -14.83 8.24
N ASP A 325 7.23 -14.43 7.89
CA ASP A 325 6.00 -14.82 8.59
C ASP A 325 5.31 -16.05 7.98
N GLY A 326 5.70 -16.44 6.76
CA GLY A 326 5.11 -17.54 5.98
C GLY A 326 4.27 -17.07 4.78
N SER A 327 3.99 -15.77 4.65
CA SER A 327 3.21 -15.24 3.53
C SER A 327 4.11 -14.90 2.32
N PRO A 328 3.88 -15.43 1.12
CA PRO A 328 4.64 -15.02 -0.07
C PRO A 328 4.29 -13.57 -0.46
N ARG A 329 5.26 -12.82 -1.04
CA ARG A 329 5.04 -11.47 -1.59
C ARG A 329 5.54 -11.39 -3.03
N VAL A 330 6.54 -10.54 -3.32
CA VAL A 330 7.18 -10.46 -4.64
C VAL A 330 8.10 -11.65 -4.83
N GLY A 331 8.79 -12.06 -3.77
CA GLY A 331 9.54 -13.30 -3.68
C GLY A 331 8.95 -14.26 -2.64
N PRO A 332 9.52 -15.48 -2.55
CA PRO A 332 9.10 -16.47 -1.56
C PRO A 332 9.36 -15.98 -0.12
N THR A 333 8.55 -16.46 0.82
CA THR A 333 8.84 -16.32 2.24
C THR A 333 10.09 -17.13 2.61
N TRP A 334 10.89 -16.65 3.56
CA TRP A 334 12.04 -17.38 4.10
C TRP A 334 11.65 -18.39 5.17
N LYS A 335 10.44 -18.27 5.73
CA LYS A 335 9.92 -19.23 6.70
C LYS A 335 9.72 -20.61 6.07
N GLY A 336 10.46 -21.60 6.55
CA GLY A 336 10.47 -22.96 6.04
C GLY A 336 11.15 -23.11 4.68
N LEU A 337 11.83 -22.07 4.17
CA LEU A 337 12.46 -22.12 2.85
C LEU A 337 13.74 -22.96 2.86
N PHE A 338 14.62 -22.73 3.83
CA PHE A 338 15.87 -23.49 3.93
C PHE A 338 15.57 -24.97 4.22
N GLY A 339 16.16 -25.85 3.41
CA GLY A 339 15.96 -27.30 3.44
C GLY A 339 14.80 -27.81 2.57
N LYS A 340 13.91 -26.93 2.08
CA LYS A 340 12.80 -27.29 1.18
C LYS A 340 13.33 -27.59 -0.23
N THR A 341 12.64 -28.47 -0.96
CA THR A 341 12.85 -28.63 -2.40
C THR A 341 11.89 -27.71 -3.16
N GLU A 342 12.43 -26.78 -3.93
CA GLU A 342 11.67 -25.87 -4.79
C GLU A 342 11.65 -26.36 -6.24
N THR A 343 10.54 -26.09 -6.92
CA THR A 343 10.38 -26.36 -8.35
C THR A 343 10.59 -25.07 -9.13
N MET A 344 11.40 -25.12 -10.19
CA MET A 344 11.67 -24.01 -11.10
C MET A 344 10.60 -23.96 -12.20
N GLU A 345 10.51 -22.82 -12.89
CA GLU A 345 9.56 -22.62 -14.00
C GLU A 345 9.75 -23.63 -15.14
N ASN A 346 11.00 -24.02 -15.42
CA ASN A 346 11.34 -25.05 -16.41
C ASN A 346 11.07 -26.50 -15.96
N GLY A 347 10.44 -26.70 -14.79
CA GLY A 347 10.10 -28.01 -14.24
C GLY A 347 11.23 -28.71 -13.48
N SER A 348 12.46 -28.18 -13.50
CA SER A 348 13.55 -28.71 -12.67
C SER A 348 13.30 -28.45 -11.18
N THR A 349 13.93 -29.24 -10.31
CA THR A 349 13.81 -29.08 -8.85
C THR A 349 15.18 -28.89 -8.22
N ALA A 350 15.27 -28.05 -7.19
CA ALA A 350 16.49 -27.87 -6.41
C ALA A 350 16.18 -27.83 -4.92
N LYS A 351 17.03 -28.46 -4.10
CA LYS A 351 16.99 -28.29 -2.65
C LYS A 351 17.57 -26.92 -2.31
N VAL A 352 16.86 -26.18 -1.48
CA VAL A 352 17.32 -24.88 -0.97
C VAL A 352 18.31 -25.13 0.16
N ASP A 353 19.58 -25.32 -0.19
CA ASP A 353 20.71 -25.37 0.72
C ASP A 353 21.53 -24.07 0.66
N GLU A 354 22.67 -24.01 1.35
CA GLU A 354 23.51 -22.81 1.39
C GLU A 354 24.05 -22.44 0.01
N THR A 355 24.48 -23.43 -0.76
CA THR A 355 25.01 -23.24 -2.11
C THR A 355 23.91 -22.67 -3.01
N TYR A 356 22.71 -23.24 -2.93
CA TYR A 356 21.55 -22.71 -3.64
C TYR A 356 21.29 -21.24 -3.29
N LEU A 357 21.23 -20.89 -2.00
CA LEU A 357 20.96 -19.51 -1.59
C LEU A 357 22.07 -18.56 -2.05
N LYS A 358 23.34 -18.93 -1.88
CA LYS A 358 24.48 -18.11 -2.30
C LYS A 358 24.47 -17.88 -3.81
N ASP A 359 24.28 -18.94 -4.60
CA ASP A 359 24.24 -18.87 -6.06
C ASP A 359 23.04 -18.05 -6.55
N PHE A 360 21.86 -18.25 -5.94
CA PHE A 360 20.64 -17.55 -6.32
C PHE A 360 20.74 -16.06 -5.98
N ILE A 361 21.27 -15.69 -4.81
CA ILE A 361 21.45 -14.28 -4.44
C ILE A 361 22.45 -13.58 -5.38
N ARG A 362 23.53 -14.28 -5.79
CA ARG A 362 24.51 -13.73 -6.75
C ARG A 362 23.97 -13.63 -8.16
N ASN A 363 23.14 -14.59 -8.58
CA ASN A 363 22.61 -14.72 -9.94
C ASN A 363 21.09 -14.98 -9.95
N PRO A 364 20.27 -14.02 -9.50
CA PRO A 364 18.84 -14.23 -9.25
C PRO A 364 18.00 -14.48 -10.50
N GLN A 365 18.56 -14.20 -11.67
CA GLN A 365 17.93 -14.38 -12.98
C GLN A 365 18.30 -15.72 -13.62
N ALA A 366 19.27 -16.45 -13.06
CA ALA A 366 19.73 -17.72 -13.63
C ALA A 366 18.71 -18.85 -13.43
N ARG A 367 17.81 -18.72 -12.46
CA ARG A 367 16.75 -19.68 -12.14
C ARG A 367 15.50 -18.92 -11.67
N VAL A 368 14.34 -19.35 -12.11
CA VAL A 368 13.05 -18.75 -11.71
C VAL A 368 12.25 -19.79 -10.97
N VAL A 369 11.92 -19.53 -9.70
CA VAL A 369 11.08 -20.43 -8.90
C VAL A 369 9.65 -20.36 -9.45
N LYS A 370 9.03 -21.53 -9.67
CA LYS A 370 7.69 -21.63 -10.23
C LYS A 370 6.70 -20.84 -9.37
N GLY A 371 5.92 -19.96 -10.01
CA GLY A 371 4.96 -19.09 -9.33
C GLY A 371 5.50 -17.72 -8.93
N PHE A 372 6.77 -17.42 -9.20
CA PHE A 372 7.36 -16.09 -9.03
C PHE A 372 7.89 -15.56 -10.37
N ALA A 373 7.78 -14.25 -10.57
CA ALA A 373 8.38 -13.58 -11.73
C ALA A 373 9.90 -13.37 -11.50
N PRO A 374 10.73 -13.34 -12.57
CA PRO A 374 12.18 -13.13 -12.48
C PRO A 374 12.53 -11.67 -12.15
N MET A 375 12.19 -11.23 -10.94
CA MET A 375 12.24 -9.81 -10.54
C MET A 375 13.27 -9.51 -9.47
N MET A 376 13.89 -10.54 -8.87
CA MET A 376 14.90 -10.32 -7.84
C MET A 376 16.12 -9.62 -8.47
N PRO A 377 16.46 -8.40 -8.02
CA PRO A 377 17.57 -7.64 -8.59
C PRO A 377 18.89 -8.28 -8.20
N LYS A 378 19.91 -8.13 -9.05
CA LYS A 378 21.28 -8.48 -8.67
C LYS A 378 21.77 -7.43 -7.67
N ILE A 379 22.07 -7.87 -6.45
CA ILE A 379 22.58 -7.02 -5.38
C ILE A 379 24.06 -7.36 -5.21
N ASP A 380 24.93 -6.36 -5.28
CA ASP A 380 26.35 -6.54 -5.01
C ASP A 380 26.59 -6.72 -3.50
N MET A 381 27.22 -7.85 -3.17
CA MET A 381 27.48 -8.28 -1.80
C MET A 381 28.85 -8.96 -1.72
N SER A 382 29.62 -8.60 -0.70
CA SER A 382 30.83 -9.31 -0.29
C SER A 382 30.48 -10.72 0.22
N ASP A 383 31.47 -11.61 0.27
CA ASP A 383 31.27 -12.98 0.79
C ASP A 383 30.81 -12.98 2.26
N ALA A 384 31.34 -12.06 3.08
CA ALA A 384 30.96 -11.93 4.48
C ALA A 384 29.50 -11.45 4.66
N GLU A 385 29.07 -10.47 3.85
CA GLU A 385 27.67 -10.03 3.86
C GLU A 385 26.71 -11.15 3.41
N LEU A 386 27.12 -11.91 2.40
CA LEU A 386 26.32 -13.02 1.88
C LEU A 386 26.20 -14.14 2.92
N GLU A 387 27.28 -14.45 3.64
CA GLU A 387 27.27 -15.45 4.71
C GLU A 387 26.35 -15.05 5.86
N ALA A 388 26.41 -13.80 6.30
CA ALA A 388 25.51 -13.27 7.32
C ALA A 388 24.04 -13.32 6.87
N LEU A 389 23.74 -12.91 5.64
CA LEU A 389 22.37 -12.97 5.09
C LEU A 389 21.85 -14.42 5.02
N VAL A 390 22.68 -15.36 4.57
CA VAL A 390 22.30 -16.79 4.52
C VAL A 390 22.06 -17.33 5.92
N ALA A 391 22.88 -16.96 6.93
CA ALA A 391 22.63 -17.34 8.32
C ALA A 391 21.27 -16.84 8.83
N TYR A 392 20.90 -15.59 8.50
CA TYR A 392 19.58 -15.05 8.82
C TYR A 392 18.44 -15.82 8.14
N ILE A 393 18.54 -16.13 6.84
CA ILE A 393 17.53 -16.93 6.12
C ILE A 393 17.40 -18.33 6.75
N LYS A 394 18.53 -18.97 7.06
CA LYS A 394 18.58 -20.30 7.70
C LYS A 394 17.90 -20.32 9.06
N SER A 395 17.94 -19.24 9.83
CA SER A 395 17.29 -19.15 11.14
C SER A 395 15.76 -19.34 11.07
N TYR A 396 15.15 -19.16 9.89
CA TYR A 396 13.73 -19.42 9.63
C TYR A 396 13.47 -20.73 8.86
N GLY A 397 14.49 -21.56 8.62
CA GLY A 397 14.37 -22.82 7.89
C GLY A 397 13.44 -23.85 8.53
N ALA A 398 13.11 -24.91 7.79
CA ALA A 398 12.36 -26.03 8.35
C ALA A 398 13.21 -26.71 9.45
N THR A 399 12.71 -26.74 10.68
CA THR A 399 13.32 -27.53 11.76
C THR A 399 13.27 -29.00 11.32
N ALA A 400 14.42 -29.66 11.28
CA ALA A 400 14.43 -31.12 11.15
C ALA A 400 13.62 -31.70 12.33
N PRO A 401 12.83 -32.77 12.14
CA PRO A 401 12.20 -33.45 13.25
C PRO A 401 13.32 -33.93 14.19
N SER A 402 13.40 -33.31 15.37
CA SER A 402 14.37 -33.66 16.40
C SER A 402 14.20 -35.13 16.75
N GLN A 403 15.31 -35.87 16.70
CA GLN A 403 15.46 -37.23 17.24
C GLN A 403 15.31 -37.24 18.77
N GLN A 404 14.16 -36.83 19.29
CA GLN A 404 13.78 -36.95 20.71
C GLN A 404 12.65 -37.97 20.92
N ALA A 405 12.20 -38.66 19.87
CA ALA A 405 11.14 -39.67 19.95
C ALA A 405 11.68 -41.11 19.99
N GLN A 406 12.79 -41.37 20.69
CA GLN A 406 13.29 -42.75 20.88
C GLN A 406 13.86 -43.06 22.28
N GLN A 407 13.53 -42.25 23.30
CA GLN A 407 13.88 -42.53 24.71
C GLN A 407 12.67 -42.62 25.65
N SER A 408 11.50 -42.96 25.13
CA SER A 408 10.32 -43.26 25.95
C SER A 408 9.67 -44.56 25.46
N ALA A 409 10.38 -45.67 25.60
CA ALA A 409 9.78 -46.99 25.73
C ALA A 409 9.85 -47.38 27.21
N PRO A 410 8.72 -47.48 27.95
CA PRO A 410 8.75 -48.02 29.30
C PRO A 410 8.95 -49.54 29.23
N SER A 411 9.92 -50.03 30.00
CA SER A 411 10.11 -51.46 30.23
C SER A 411 8.88 -52.02 30.95
N ARG A 412 8.21 -53.01 30.33
CA ARG A 412 7.25 -53.86 31.04
C ARG A 412 8.03 -54.98 31.72
N ALA A 413 8.03 -54.97 33.05
CA ALA A 413 8.37 -56.13 33.86
C ALA A 413 7.25 -57.20 33.75
N PRO A 414 7.57 -58.50 33.86
CA PRO A 414 6.58 -59.56 33.76
C PRO A 414 5.96 -59.87 35.13
N SER A 415 4.64 -59.97 35.20
CA SER A 415 3.96 -60.62 36.32
C SER A 415 2.72 -61.37 35.84
N ARG A 416 2.83 -62.71 35.98
CA ARG A 416 1.83 -63.78 36.14
C ARG A 416 0.49 -63.71 35.41
#